data_AF-A0A4S0JXS5-F1
#
_entry.id   AF-A0A4S0JXS5-F1
#
_cell.length_a   1.000
_cell.length_b   1.000
_cell.length_c   1.000
_cell.angle_alpha   90.00
_cell.angle_beta   90.00
_cell.angle_gamma   90.00
#
_symmetry.space_group_name_H-M   'P 1'
#
loop_
_entity.id
_entity.type
_entity.pdbx_description
1 polymer ?
#
loop_
_entity_poly.entity_id
_entity_poly.type
_entity_poly.pdbx_seq_one_letter_code
_entity_poly.pdbx_strand_id
1 'polypeptide(L)'
;MTFAYPGGDAGPVTVSGPFGDFSIAVKRSSMSIQGEAGEALDGTAKVRVKLPSLAGLEACIEQTRDPASKPDDKDAFLNARDACLQKLAPAPGGADVVAGLRIGLLADKGDSSGEDGFVDLRLRYEGESRAPDGAMTVEPLPSQCLLEK
;
A
#
# COMPACT_ATOMS: atom_id res chain seq x y z
N MET A 1 4.15 -8.13 -7.96
CA MET A 1 4.91 -7.12 -7.20
C MET A 1 5.89 -7.87 -6.35
N THR A 2 7.08 -7.33 -6.15
CA THR A 2 8.17 -8.01 -5.46
C THR A 2 8.77 -7.10 -4.39
N PHE A 3 9.11 -7.67 -3.25
CA PHE A 3 9.75 -7.00 -2.12
C PHE A 3 11.05 -7.72 -1.83
N ALA A 4 12.19 -7.05 -2.02
CA ALA A 4 13.50 -7.60 -1.72
C ALA A 4 14.08 -6.92 -0.48
N TYR A 5 14.36 -7.69 0.56
CA TYR A 5 14.94 -7.22 1.81
C TYR A 5 16.21 -8.03 2.12
N PRO A 6 17.39 -7.40 2.27
CA PRO A 6 18.64 -8.12 2.48
C PRO A 6 18.80 -8.72 3.90
N GLY A 7 17.76 -8.63 4.73
CA GLY A 7 17.78 -9.09 6.12
C GLY A 7 18.29 -8.05 7.12
N GLY A 8 18.30 -8.43 8.40
CA GLY A 8 18.74 -7.60 9.53
C GLY A 8 17.59 -6.88 10.27
N ASP A 9 17.96 -6.04 11.23
CA ASP A 9 17.02 -5.27 12.06
C ASP A 9 16.60 -3.92 11.42
N ALA A 10 17.30 -3.47 10.39
CA ALA A 10 16.96 -2.28 9.62
C ALA A 10 17.66 -2.33 8.27
N GLY A 11 17.05 -1.73 7.25
CA GLY A 11 17.65 -1.67 5.92
C GLY A 11 16.67 -1.24 4.84
N PRO A 12 17.14 -1.09 3.59
CA PRO A 12 16.27 -0.81 2.46
C PRO A 12 15.48 -2.06 2.07
N VAL A 13 14.17 -1.91 1.90
CA VAL A 13 13.34 -2.84 1.11
C VAL A 13 13.17 -2.26 -0.27
N THR A 14 13.61 -2.99 -1.29
CA THR A 14 13.35 -2.64 -2.69
C THR A 14 11.99 -3.16 -3.10
N VAL A 15 11.13 -2.28 -3.60
CA VAL A 15 9.79 -2.59 -4.09
C VAL A 15 9.80 -2.44 -5.60
N SER A 16 9.40 -3.51 -6.30
CA SER A 16 9.30 -3.53 -7.76
C SER A 16 7.93 -4.02 -8.23
N GLY A 17 7.38 -3.40 -9.27
CA GLY A 17 6.10 -3.82 -9.84
C GLY A 17 5.39 -2.76 -10.67
N PRO A 18 4.04 -2.80 -10.73
CA PRO A 18 3.25 -1.95 -11.63
C PRO A 18 3.41 -0.45 -11.34
N PHE A 19 3.74 -0.10 -10.09
CA PHE A 19 3.93 1.27 -9.65
C PHE A 19 5.35 1.83 -9.90
N GLY A 20 6.23 1.04 -10.51
CA GLY A 20 7.64 1.37 -10.67
C GLY A 20 8.51 0.77 -9.58
N ASP A 21 9.80 1.15 -9.58
CA ASP A 21 10.81 0.64 -8.66
C ASP A 21 11.19 1.75 -7.67
N PHE A 22 11.17 1.44 -6.37
CA PHE A 22 11.57 2.37 -5.31
C PHE A 22 12.07 1.60 -4.09
N SER A 23 12.69 2.32 -3.15
CA SER A 23 13.21 1.75 -1.91
C SER A 23 12.59 2.43 -0.69
N ILE A 24 12.23 1.63 0.32
CA ILE A 24 11.76 2.12 1.63
C ILE A 24 12.75 1.65 2.69
N ALA A 25 13.31 2.58 3.47
CA ALA A 25 14.08 2.21 4.64
C ALA A 25 13.12 1.72 5.73
N VAL A 26 13.27 0.45 6.14
CA VAL A 26 12.48 -0.16 7.20
C VAL A 26 13.32 -0.39 8.45
N LYS A 27 12.65 -0.50 9.59
CA LYS A 27 13.24 -0.87 10.87
C LYS A 27 12.35 -1.87 11.58
N ARG A 28 12.97 -2.82 12.27
CA ARG A 28 12.29 -3.78 13.12
C ARG A 28 11.59 -3.08 14.28
N SER A 29 10.33 -3.42 14.46
CA SER A 29 9.45 -2.93 15.52
C SER A 29 8.79 -4.13 16.19
N SER A 30 8.53 -4.02 17.48
CA SER A 30 7.69 -4.99 18.20
C SER A 30 6.23 -4.72 17.86
N MET A 31 5.47 -5.75 17.53
CA MET A 31 4.03 -5.65 17.33
C MET A 31 3.27 -6.61 18.25
N SER A 32 1.98 -6.33 18.47
CA SER A 32 1.07 -7.29 19.07
C SER A 32 -0.12 -7.51 18.15
N ILE A 33 -0.37 -8.77 17.79
CA ILE A 33 -1.54 -9.18 17.02
C ILE A 33 -2.38 -10.07 17.93
N GLN A 34 -3.60 -9.64 18.25
CA GLN A 34 -4.54 -10.41 19.08
C GLN A 34 -3.96 -10.88 20.44
N GLY A 35 -3.01 -10.13 21.00
CA GLY A 35 -2.36 -10.45 22.27
C GLY A 35 -1.08 -11.27 22.15
N GLU A 36 -0.72 -11.72 20.96
CA GLU A 36 0.55 -12.40 20.70
C GLU A 36 1.64 -11.40 20.32
N ALA A 37 2.83 -11.58 20.87
CA ALA A 37 3.99 -10.77 20.51
C ALA A 37 4.51 -11.23 19.14
N GLY A 38 4.67 -10.28 18.22
CA GLY A 38 5.29 -10.49 16.93
C GLY A 38 6.34 -9.43 16.65
N GLU A 39 7.02 -9.58 15.52
CA GLU A 39 7.92 -8.56 15.00
C GLU A 39 7.38 -8.04 13.67
N ALA A 40 7.63 -6.77 13.37
CA ALA A 40 7.37 -6.19 12.07
C ALA A 40 8.58 -5.41 11.57
N LEU A 41 8.66 -5.21 10.26
CA LEU A 41 9.50 -4.19 9.64
C LEU A 41 8.58 -3.06 9.19
N ASP A 42 8.76 -1.86 9.74
CA ASP A 42 7.99 -0.67 9.38
C ASP A 42 8.88 0.37 8.70
N GLY A 43 8.36 1.02 7.66
CA GLY A 43 9.05 2.13 7.00
C GLY A 43 8.11 3.03 6.21
N THR A 44 8.55 4.25 5.96
CA THR A 44 7.88 5.19 5.05
C THR A 44 8.90 5.89 4.15
N ALA A 45 8.49 6.21 2.92
CA ALA A 45 9.30 6.98 1.99
C ALA A 45 8.43 7.88 1.11
N LYS A 46 8.92 9.08 0.81
CA LYS A 46 8.37 9.90 -0.26
C LYS A 46 8.93 9.39 -1.58
N VAL A 47 8.04 8.98 -2.48
CA VAL A 47 8.42 8.35 -3.74
C VAL A 47 7.51 8.85 -4.86
N ARG A 48 8.01 8.78 -6.09
CA ARG A 48 7.22 9.03 -7.29
C ARG A 48 6.90 7.71 -7.96
N VAL A 49 5.61 7.44 -8.15
CA VAL A 49 5.12 6.14 -8.64
C VAL A 49 4.24 6.27 -9.87
N LYS A 50 4.08 5.17 -10.61
CA LYS A 50 3.18 5.07 -11.77
C LYS A 50 1.72 4.95 -11.32
N LEU A 51 1.15 6.09 -10.94
CA LEU A 51 -0.26 6.27 -10.62
C LEU A 51 -0.83 7.44 -11.46
N PRO A 52 -2.16 7.49 -11.68
CA PRO A 52 -2.80 8.66 -12.25
C PRO A 52 -2.59 9.89 -11.33
N SER A 53 -2.90 11.09 -11.83
CA SER A 53 -2.87 12.27 -10.96
C SER A 53 -3.99 12.19 -9.92
N LEU A 54 -3.77 12.77 -8.74
CA LEU A 54 -4.80 12.82 -7.68
C LEU A 54 -6.10 13.45 -8.22
N ALA A 55 -6.00 14.61 -8.86
CA ALA A 55 -7.15 15.31 -9.45
C ALA A 55 -7.87 14.47 -10.52
N GLY A 56 -7.12 13.72 -11.34
CA GLY A 56 -7.71 12.85 -12.36
C GLY A 56 -8.44 11.65 -11.74
N LEU A 57 -7.88 11.07 -10.69
CA LEU A 57 -8.50 9.98 -9.94
C LEU A 57 -9.79 10.46 -9.25
N GLU A 58 -9.75 11.60 -8.56
CA GLU A 58 -10.92 12.18 -7.89
C GLU A 58 -12.05 12.49 -8.89
N ALA A 59 -11.73 13.13 -10.01
CA ALA A 59 -12.72 13.42 -11.06
C ALA A 59 -13.36 12.15 -11.62
N CYS A 60 -12.58 11.08 -11.80
CA CYS A 60 -13.13 9.79 -12.24
C CYS A 60 -14.04 9.17 -11.18
N ILE A 61 -13.67 9.24 -9.89
CA ILE A 61 -14.49 8.71 -8.79
C ILE A 61 -15.82 9.46 -8.72
N GLU A 62 -15.81 10.79 -8.84
CA GLU A 62 -17.02 11.61 -8.86
C GLU A 62 -17.96 11.21 -10.01
N GLN A 63 -17.43 10.80 -11.16
CA GLN A 63 -18.22 10.32 -12.30
C GLN A 63 -18.66 8.85 -12.19
N THR A 64 -17.91 8.04 -11.43
CA THR A 64 -18.11 6.58 -11.34
C THR A 64 -19.01 6.20 -10.17
N ARG A 65 -19.05 7.01 -9.11
CA ARG A 65 -19.92 6.77 -7.95
C ARG A 65 -21.38 6.79 -8.38
N ASP A 66 -22.16 5.87 -7.81
CA ASP A 66 -23.61 5.90 -7.92
C ASP A 66 -24.12 7.22 -7.29
N PRO A 67 -24.85 8.06 -8.04
CA PRO A 67 -25.44 9.28 -7.49
C PRO A 67 -26.37 9.04 -6.29
N ALA A 68 -26.89 7.82 -6.12
CA ALA A 68 -27.71 7.42 -4.99
C ALA A 68 -26.91 7.05 -3.73
N SER A 69 -25.60 6.79 -3.83
CA SER A 69 -24.75 6.53 -2.68
C SER A 69 -24.61 7.76 -1.80
N LYS A 70 -24.61 7.56 -0.48
CA LYS A 70 -24.37 8.66 0.45
C LYS A 70 -22.94 9.19 0.28
N PRO A 71 -22.68 10.49 0.53
CA PRO A 71 -21.34 11.07 0.41
C PRO A 71 -20.27 10.33 1.24
N ASP A 72 -20.65 9.83 2.41
CA ASP A 72 -19.81 9.10 3.37
C ASP A 72 -19.77 7.57 3.16
N ASP A 73 -20.42 7.05 2.11
CA ASP A 73 -20.37 5.65 1.74
C ASP A 73 -18.95 5.25 1.29
N LYS A 74 -18.21 4.67 2.24
CA LYS A 74 -16.81 4.28 2.05
C LYS A 74 -16.67 3.15 1.04
N ASP A 75 -17.58 2.19 1.05
CA ASP A 75 -17.51 1.03 0.15
C ASP A 75 -17.74 1.48 -1.30
N ALA A 76 -18.75 2.33 -1.53
CA ALA A 76 -18.98 2.92 -2.85
C ALA A 76 -17.78 3.74 -3.35
N PHE A 77 -17.14 4.50 -2.44
CA PHE A 77 -15.93 5.25 -2.77
C PHE A 77 -14.75 4.35 -3.15
N LEU A 78 -14.46 3.31 -2.35
CA LEU A 78 -13.36 2.37 -2.59
C LEU A 78 -13.55 1.60 -3.90
N ASN A 79 -14.77 1.12 -4.16
CA ASN A 79 -15.10 0.44 -5.41
C ASN A 79 -14.91 1.36 -6.63
N ALA A 80 -15.34 2.63 -6.55
CA ALA A 80 -15.13 3.61 -7.60
C ALA A 80 -13.65 3.94 -7.79
N ARG A 81 -12.88 4.10 -6.70
CA ARG A 81 -11.43 4.32 -6.74
C ARG A 81 -10.74 3.20 -7.50
N ASP A 82 -11.01 1.95 -7.15
CA ASP A 82 -10.35 0.79 -7.75
C ASP A 82 -10.73 0.62 -9.22
N ALA A 83 -12.00 0.87 -9.57
CA ALA A 83 -12.45 0.89 -10.97
C ALA A 83 -11.77 2.00 -11.79
N CYS A 84 -11.55 3.18 -11.19
CA CYS A 84 -10.86 4.29 -11.83
C CYS A 84 -9.36 4.03 -12.01
N LEU A 85 -8.70 3.43 -11.03
CA LEU A 85 -7.29 3.04 -11.12
C LEU A 85 -7.02 2.04 -12.26
N GLN A 86 -7.99 1.18 -12.59
CA GLN A 86 -7.88 0.27 -13.72
C GLN A 86 -8.04 0.95 -15.10
N LYS A 87 -8.71 2.11 -15.15
CA LYS A 87 -9.03 2.82 -16.40
C LYS A 87 -8.04 3.94 -16.72
N LEU A 88 -7.59 4.65 -15.70
CA LEU A 88 -6.78 5.86 -15.87
C LEU A 88 -5.33 5.49 -16.20
N ALA A 89 -4.76 6.21 -17.17
CA ALA A 89 -3.33 6.15 -17.42
C ALA A 89 -2.55 6.82 -16.28
N PRO A 90 -1.32 6.37 -15.99
CA PRO A 90 -0.43 7.08 -15.08
C PRO A 90 -0.19 8.53 -15.52
N ALA A 91 -0.02 9.44 -14.55
CA ALA A 91 0.34 10.82 -14.84
C ALA A 91 1.71 10.90 -15.55
N PRO A 92 1.92 11.87 -16.46
CA PRO A 92 3.24 12.13 -17.02
C PRO A 92 4.26 12.39 -15.90
N GLY A 93 5.29 11.56 -15.82
CA GLY A 93 6.30 11.61 -14.76
C GLY A 93 5.94 10.83 -13.48
N GLY A 94 4.68 10.40 -13.30
CA GLY A 94 4.18 9.72 -12.11
C GLY A 94 3.53 10.65 -11.09
N ALA A 95 3.00 10.08 -10.02
CA ALA A 95 2.40 10.81 -8.90
C ALA A 95 3.34 10.75 -7.68
N ASP A 96 3.47 11.88 -6.99
CA ASP A 96 4.19 11.96 -5.71
C ASP A 96 3.31 11.39 -4.59
N VAL A 97 3.84 10.40 -3.87
CA VAL A 97 3.13 9.69 -2.80
C VAL A 97 4.05 9.49 -1.60
N VAL A 98 3.43 9.33 -0.43
CA VAL A 98 4.06 8.71 0.74
C VAL A 98 3.75 7.23 0.70
N ALA A 99 4.77 6.42 0.39
CA ALA A 99 4.69 4.97 0.49
C ALA A 99 4.95 4.54 1.93
N GLY A 100 4.02 3.79 2.52
CA GLY A 100 4.18 3.12 3.80
C GLY A 100 4.28 1.62 3.59
N LEU A 101 5.22 0.97 4.27
CA LEU A 101 5.42 -0.47 4.20
C LEU A 101 5.45 -1.04 5.62
N ARG A 102 4.68 -2.09 5.83
CA ARG A 102 4.76 -2.97 7.00
C ARG A 102 4.88 -4.42 6.55
N ILE A 103 5.90 -5.11 7.04
CA ILE A 103 6.08 -6.55 6.84
C ILE A 103 5.97 -7.22 8.21
N GLY A 104 4.94 -8.01 8.44
CA GLY A 104 4.79 -8.79 9.67
C GLY A 104 5.57 -10.09 9.62
N LEU A 105 6.30 -10.38 10.69
CA LEU A 105 7.06 -11.60 10.92
C LEU A 105 6.43 -12.34 12.10
N LEU A 106 5.66 -13.39 11.84
CA LEU A 106 5.10 -14.26 12.88
C LEU A 106 6.17 -15.25 13.34
N ALA A 107 6.31 -15.42 14.65
CA ALA A 107 7.30 -16.32 15.24
C ALA A 107 6.73 -17.73 15.36
N ASP A 108 7.32 -18.70 14.63
CA ASP A 108 6.93 -20.10 14.73
C ASP A 108 7.17 -20.66 16.14
N LYS A 109 6.10 -21.09 16.79
CA LYS A 109 6.16 -22.20 17.76
C LYS A 109 5.34 -23.38 17.24
N GLY A 110 5.90 -24.09 16.26
CA GLY A 110 5.67 -25.54 16.13
C GLY A 110 4.68 -26.04 15.09
N ASP A 111 4.25 -25.26 14.10
CA ASP A 111 3.40 -25.76 13.02
C ASP A 111 4.11 -25.78 11.65
N SER A 112 4.10 -26.96 11.03
CA SER A 112 4.70 -27.25 9.73
C SER A 112 3.81 -26.85 8.54
N SER A 113 3.10 -25.72 8.64
CA SER A 113 2.30 -25.14 7.55
C SER A 113 2.82 -23.74 7.19
N GLY A 114 4.01 -23.69 6.56
CA GLY A 114 4.56 -22.58 5.79
C GLY A 114 4.27 -21.13 6.23
N GLU A 115 5.25 -20.49 6.88
CA GLU A 115 5.48 -19.02 6.99
C GLU A 115 4.28 -18.09 6.65
N ASP A 116 3.39 -17.81 7.61
CA ASP A 116 2.37 -16.76 7.48
C ASP A 116 2.98 -15.36 7.77
N GLY A 117 3.78 -14.83 6.85
CA GLY A 117 4.17 -13.41 6.84
C GLY A 117 3.13 -12.57 6.10
N PHE A 118 2.90 -11.32 6.52
CA PHE A 118 2.06 -10.39 5.75
C PHE A 118 2.85 -9.17 5.27
N VAL A 119 2.43 -8.60 4.14
CA VAL A 119 2.96 -7.34 3.63
C VAL A 119 1.80 -6.38 3.41
N ASP A 120 1.88 -5.22 4.05
CA ASP A 120 0.96 -4.10 3.89
C ASP A 120 1.73 -2.94 3.25
N LEU A 121 1.48 -2.72 1.96
CA LEU A 121 1.98 -1.57 1.21
C LEU A 121 0.84 -0.58 1.01
N ARG A 122 1.07 0.68 1.40
CA ARG A 122 0.11 1.78 1.24
C ARG A 122 0.75 2.91 0.45
N LEU A 123 0.10 3.37 -0.59
CA LEU A 123 0.53 4.50 -1.39
C LEU A 123 -0.45 5.65 -1.19
N ARG A 124 -0.09 6.61 -0.34
CA ARG A 124 -0.91 7.79 -0.06
C ARG A 124 -0.46 8.96 -0.92
N TYR A 125 -1.35 9.55 -1.71
CA TYR A 125 -1.03 10.77 -2.48
C TYR A 125 -0.58 11.91 -1.56
N GLU A 126 0.43 12.68 -2.01
CA GLU A 126 0.76 13.94 -1.35
C GLU A 126 -0.30 15.00 -1.68
N GLY A 127 -0.94 15.56 -0.66
CA GLY A 127 -1.95 16.62 -0.80
C GLY A 127 -3.25 16.34 -0.03
N GLU A 128 -4.12 17.35 0.01
CA GLU A 128 -5.49 17.20 0.49
C GLU A 128 -6.31 16.42 -0.53
N SER A 129 -7.18 15.53 -0.05
CA SER A 129 -8.02 14.67 -0.87
C SER A 129 -9.48 14.78 -0.46
N ARG A 130 -10.37 14.60 -1.43
CA ARG A 130 -11.83 14.49 -1.24
C ARG A 130 -12.28 13.10 -0.80
N ALA A 131 -11.34 12.20 -0.55
CA ALA A 131 -11.64 10.90 0.05
C ALA A 131 -12.35 11.07 1.41
N PRO A 132 -13.20 10.12 1.84
CA PRO A 132 -13.95 10.23 3.09
C PRO A 132 -13.11 10.46 4.36
N ASP A 133 -11.85 10.05 4.34
CA ASP A 133 -10.86 10.23 5.42
C ASP A 133 -9.92 11.44 5.21
N GLY A 134 -10.14 12.22 4.14
CA GLY A 134 -9.31 13.36 3.74
C GLY A 134 -7.99 12.95 3.07
N ALA A 135 -7.78 11.66 2.77
CA ALA A 135 -6.53 11.15 2.22
C ALA A 135 -6.76 10.09 1.14
N MET A 136 -6.30 10.35 -0.09
CA MET A 136 -6.36 9.32 -1.13
C MET A 136 -5.25 8.30 -0.88
N THR A 137 -5.61 7.07 -0.53
CA THR A 137 -4.68 5.96 -0.34
C THR A 137 -5.02 4.84 -1.31
N VAL A 138 -4.00 4.25 -1.93
CA VAL A 138 -4.08 3.03 -2.73
C VAL A 138 -3.36 1.92 -1.95
N GLU A 139 -4.08 0.84 -1.66
CA GLU A 139 -3.57 -0.32 -0.93
C GLU A 139 -3.54 -1.51 -1.89
N PRO A 140 -2.47 -1.68 -2.67
CA PRO A 140 -2.37 -2.82 -3.57
C PRO A 140 -2.20 -4.10 -2.77
N LEU A 141 -3.12 -5.06 -2.96
CA LEU A 141 -2.95 -6.40 -2.42
C LEU A 141 -1.82 -7.10 -3.19
N PRO A 142 -0.71 -7.49 -2.54
CA PRO A 142 0.32 -8.25 -3.21
C PRO A 142 -0.21 -9.66 -3.52
N SER A 143 -0.14 -10.07 -4.79
CA SER A 143 -0.64 -11.38 -5.21
C SER A 143 0.20 -12.55 -4.70
N GLN A 144 1.50 -12.34 -4.44
CA GLN A 144 2.43 -13.28 -3.79
C GLN A 144 3.56 -12.48 -3.14
N CYS A 145 3.81 -12.69 -1.84
CA CYS A 145 4.98 -12.14 -1.15
C CYS A 145 6.04 -13.22 -1.03
N LEU A 146 7.15 -13.06 -1.76
CA LEU A 146 8.35 -13.88 -1.56
C LEU A 146 9.34 -13.02 -0.77
N LEU A 147 9.53 -13.38 0.50
CA LEU A 147 10.66 -12.90 1.30
C LEU A 147 11.86 -13.78 0.94
N GLU A 148 12.70 -13.32 0.02
CA GLU A 148 13.96 -14.02 -0.25
C GLU A 148 14.93 -13.78 0.92
N LYS A 149 15.38 -14.88 1.54
CA LYS A 149 16.41 -14.91 2.60
C LYS A 149 17.81 -14.86 2.00
#